data_AF-A0A0S2V2F6-F1
#
_entry.id   AF-A0A0S2V2F6-F1
#
_cell.length_a   1.000
_cell.length_b   1.000
_cell.length_c   1.000
_cell.angle_alpha   90.00
_cell.angle_beta   90.00
_cell.angle_gamma   90.00
#
_symmetry.space_group_name_H-M   'P 1'
#
loop_
_entity.id
_entity.type
_entity.pdbx_description
1 polymer ?
#
loop_
_entity_poly.entity_id
_entity_poly.type
_entity_poly.pdbx_seq_one_letter_code
_entity_poly.pdbx_strand_id
1 'polypeptide(L)'
;MVTLSRLFIHPVKSMRGMGLTHAFADISGLAFDRLFMVTETDGTFITARQFPQMVKFIPAPLHDGLHLTAPDGSSAVVRFSDFATQAEPTEVWGNHFTALIAPAAVNQWLSGFFKRDVQLRWLGPQLTRRVKRHDAVPLSFADGYPYLLANEASLRDLQQRCPASVSIEQFRPNLVVTGAAAWDEDSWKVIRIGEVVFDVAKPCSRCIFTTVSPERGQKHPAGEPLETLKRFRTALDNGDVDFGQNLIARNSGVIRVGDEVEILTRGPAKAYGAGESDDTPAPEAQQQATVAIEWQGQQFTGNNQQVLLEQLEQQGIRVPYSCRAGICGSCRIRLEEGEVSPLKKNAVAGDGTILACSCVPKTALRLAP
;
A
#
# COMPACT_ATOMS: atom_id res chain seq x y z
N MET A 1 11.21 14.73 -25.57
CA MET A 1 12.04 14.83 -24.36
C MET A 1 11.19 14.37 -23.19
N VAL A 2 11.73 13.57 -22.28
CA VAL A 2 11.00 13.10 -21.10
C VAL A 2 11.11 14.16 -20.02
N THR A 3 9.99 14.51 -19.38
CA THR A 3 9.94 15.55 -18.35
C THR A 3 9.11 15.12 -17.15
N LEU A 4 9.41 15.68 -15.98
CA LEU A 4 8.63 15.49 -14.77
C LEU A 4 7.34 16.32 -14.84
N SER A 5 6.21 15.68 -15.09
CA SER A 5 4.93 16.37 -15.31
C SER A 5 4.15 16.64 -14.03
N ARG A 6 4.27 15.78 -13.01
CA ARG A 6 3.57 15.97 -11.72
C ARG A 6 4.43 15.46 -10.56
N LEU A 7 4.32 16.15 -9.43
CA LEU A 7 4.95 15.77 -8.16
C LEU A 7 3.87 15.59 -7.09
N PHE A 8 4.04 14.57 -6.25
CA PHE A 8 3.15 14.32 -5.12
C PHE A 8 3.87 13.88 -3.86
N ILE A 9 3.31 14.29 -2.73
CA ILE A 9 3.57 13.66 -1.43
C ILE A 9 2.27 13.19 -0.82
N HIS A 10 2.37 12.22 0.09
CA HIS A 10 1.26 11.70 0.87
C HIS A 10 1.65 11.72 2.35
N PRO A 11 1.46 12.86 3.04
CA PRO A 11 2.06 13.08 4.36
C PRO A 11 1.69 12.05 5.41
N VAL A 12 0.44 11.58 5.37
CA VAL A 12 -0.04 10.48 6.19
C VAL A 12 -0.24 9.25 5.32
N LYS A 13 0.32 8.11 5.74
CA LYS A 13 0.16 6.82 5.05
C LYS A 13 -1.32 6.54 4.79
N SER A 14 -1.63 6.18 3.55
CA SER A 14 -2.99 5.84 3.07
C SER A 14 -3.99 6.99 2.94
N MET A 15 -3.66 8.21 3.36
CA MET A 15 -4.55 9.38 3.18
C MET A 15 -4.32 10.05 1.81
N ARG A 16 -5.11 11.09 1.52
CA ARG A 16 -5.02 11.85 0.26
C ARG A 16 -3.61 12.36 0.02
N GLY A 17 -3.17 12.28 -1.23
CA GLY A 17 -1.93 12.93 -1.67
C GLY A 17 -2.16 14.39 -2.00
N MET A 18 -1.10 15.20 -1.93
CA MET A 18 -1.10 16.59 -2.38
C MET A 18 -0.15 16.75 -3.57
N GLY A 19 -0.59 17.49 -4.58
CA GLY A 19 0.25 17.88 -5.71
C GLY A 19 1.20 19.00 -5.30
N LEU A 20 2.44 18.93 -5.79
CA LEU A 20 3.48 19.94 -5.56
C LEU A 20 3.98 20.47 -6.91
N THR A 21 4.53 21.69 -6.89
CA THR A 21 5.26 22.26 -8.04
C THR A 21 6.76 21.99 -7.94
N HIS A 22 7.27 21.79 -6.73
CA HIS A 22 8.66 21.44 -6.42
C HIS A 22 8.73 20.75 -5.06
N ALA A 23 9.82 20.01 -4.82
CA ALA A 23 10.07 19.34 -3.56
C ALA A 23 11.56 19.09 -3.35
N PHE A 24 12.00 19.08 -2.10
CA PHE A 24 13.31 18.56 -1.74
C PHE A 24 13.27 17.03 -1.77
N ALA A 25 14.05 16.43 -2.67
CA ALA A 25 14.27 15.00 -2.76
C ALA A 25 15.53 14.65 -1.97
N ASP A 26 15.40 13.68 -1.06
CA ASP A 26 16.50 13.13 -0.27
C ASP A 26 16.57 11.60 -0.40
N ILE A 27 17.62 10.98 0.13
CA ILE A 27 17.79 9.53 0.13
C ILE A 27 16.61 8.80 0.80
N SER A 28 15.92 9.45 1.74
CA SER A 28 14.77 8.90 2.47
C SER A 28 13.40 9.14 1.81
N GLY A 29 13.36 9.85 0.68
CA GLY A 29 12.12 10.22 -0.01
C GLY A 29 11.97 11.73 -0.19
N LEU A 30 10.84 12.15 -0.75
CA LEU A 30 10.48 13.58 -0.77
C LEU A 30 10.23 14.08 0.65
N ALA A 31 10.62 15.32 0.93
CA ALA A 31 10.30 15.97 2.20
C ALA A 31 8.79 15.86 2.53
N PHE A 32 8.49 15.56 3.79
CA PHE A 32 7.14 15.33 4.31
C PHE A 32 6.39 14.11 3.78
N ASP A 33 7.03 13.23 3.01
CA ASP A 33 6.35 12.09 2.42
C ASP A 33 6.20 10.88 3.37
N ARG A 34 4.95 10.53 3.69
CA ARG A 34 4.59 9.44 4.61
C ARG A 34 5.34 9.51 5.96
N LEU A 35 5.49 10.71 6.52
CA LEU A 35 6.07 10.89 7.85
C LEU A 35 5.14 10.47 8.99
N PHE A 36 3.83 10.38 8.69
CA PHE A 36 2.81 10.02 9.65
C PHE A 36 2.07 8.75 9.24
N MET A 37 1.54 8.02 10.22
CA MET A 37 0.73 6.83 10.02
C MET A 37 -0.29 6.69 11.14
N VAL A 38 -1.49 6.22 10.80
CA VAL A 38 -2.49 5.81 11.80
C VAL A 38 -2.26 4.34 12.13
N THR A 39 -2.25 4.01 13.43
CA THR A 39 -2.09 2.66 13.94
C THR A 39 -3.17 2.31 14.94
N GLU A 40 -3.33 1.03 15.24
CA GLU A 40 -3.91 0.57 16.50
C GLU A 40 -2.99 0.94 17.68
N THR A 41 -3.47 0.79 18.90
CA THR A 41 -2.75 1.18 20.13
C THR A 41 -1.46 0.39 20.36
N ASP A 42 -1.40 -0.81 19.79
CA ASP A 42 -0.26 -1.74 19.83
C ASP A 42 0.76 -1.52 18.70
N GLY A 43 0.57 -0.48 17.88
CA GLY A 43 1.46 -0.12 16.79
C GLY A 43 1.19 -0.83 15.46
N THR A 44 0.15 -1.67 15.35
CA THR A 44 -0.27 -2.26 14.06
C THR A 44 -0.82 -1.18 13.14
N PHE A 45 -0.26 -1.10 11.94
CA PHE A 45 -0.62 -0.07 10.97
C PHE A 45 -2.04 -0.25 10.41
N ILE A 46 -2.77 0.85 10.24
CA ILE A 46 -4.07 0.90 9.59
C ILE A 46 -3.91 1.50 8.20
N THR A 47 -4.46 0.86 7.17
CA THR A 47 -4.37 1.36 5.79
C THR A 47 -5.71 1.46 5.09
N ALA A 48 -5.75 2.19 3.97
CA ALA A 48 -6.94 2.27 3.14
C ALA A 48 -7.25 0.94 2.40
N ARG A 49 -6.40 -0.09 2.54
CA ARG A 49 -6.76 -1.46 2.13
C ARG A 49 -7.87 -2.01 3.03
N GLN A 50 -7.84 -1.68 4.32
CA GLN A 50 -8.85 -2.04 5.32
C GLN A 50 -9.92 -0.96 5.42
N PHE A 51 -9.51 0.32 5.47
CA PHE A 51 -10.39 1.47 5.66
C PHE A 51 -10.31 2.45 4.47
N PRO A 52 -10.90 2.12 3.30
CA PRO A 52 -10.84 2.94 2.09
C PRO A 52 -11.16 4.43 2.27
N GLN A 53 -12.03 4.79 3.24
CA GLN A 53 -12.39 6.18 3.55
C GLN A 53 -11.19 7.05 4.01
N MET A 54 -10.07 6.45 4.41
CA MET A 54 -8.84 7.17 4.75
C MET A 54 -8.37 8.12 3.63
N VAL A 55 -8.59 7.76 2.36
CA VAL A 55 -8.18 8.59 1.20
C VAL A 55 -8.94 9.92 1.10
N LYS A 56 -10.00 10.09 1.90
CA LYS A 56 -10.78 11.32 1.97
C LYS A 56 -10.30 12.30 3.03
N PHE A 57 -9.43 11.88 3.95
CA PHE A 57 -8.75 12.80 4.83
C PHE A 57 -7.81 13.69 4.03
N ILE A 58 -7.75 14.98 4.39
CA ILE A 58 -6.93 15.99 3.72
C ILE A 58 -5.80 16.38 4.68
N PRO A 59 -4.60 15.77 4.55
CA PRO A 59 -3.43 16.19 5.29
C PRO A 59 -2.82 17.46 4.67
N ALA A 60 -2.41 18.39 5.53
CA ALA A 60 -1.67 19.60 5.18
C ALA A 60 -0.44 19.71 6.09
N PRO A 61 0.77 19.43 5.58
CA PRO A 61 2.00 19.63 6.34
C PRO A 61 2.15 21.10 6.76
N LEU A 62 2.59 21.31 7.99
CA LEU A 62 2.97 22.60 8.53
C LEU A 62 4.48 22.60 8.77
N HIS A 63 5.08 23.78 8.90
CA HIS A 63 6.50 23.91 9.22
C HIS A 63 6.87 23.24 10.56
N ASP A 64 5.94 23.21 11.51
CA ASP A 64 6.11 22.65 12.85
C ASP A 64 5.16 21.46 13.13
N GLY A 65 4.52 20.86 12.12
CA GLY A 65 3.61 19.74 12.36
C GLY A 65 2.69 19.36 11.19
N LEU A 66 1.45 19.03 11.53
CA LEU A 66 0.42 18.56 10.59
C LEU A 66 -0.95 19.14 10.96
N HIS A 67 -1.64 19.71 9.98
CA HIS A 67 -3.09 19.92 10.03
C HIS A 67 -3.77 18.78 9.26
N LEU A 68 -4.81 18.20 9.84
CA LEU A 68 -5.53 17.08 9.25
C LEU A 68 -7.04 17.34 9.27
N THR A 69 -7.67 17.37 8.09
CA THR A 69 -9.12 17.50 7.96
C THR A 69 -9.75 16.14 7.67
N ALA A 70 -10.78 15.78 8.43
CA ALA A 70 -11.58 14.58 8.23
C ALA A 70 -12.68 14.80 7.17
N PRO A 71 -13.28 13.71 6.64
CA PRO A 71 -14.34 13.80 5.64
C PRO A 71 -15.63 14.49 6.09
N ASP A 72 -15.87 14.60 7.40
CA ASP A 72 -17.00 15.32 7.98
C ASP A 72 -16.75 16.83 8.16
N GLY A 73 -15.58 17.31 7.76
CA GLY A 73 -15.16 18.71 7.87
C GLY A 73 -14.52 19.07 9.21
N SER A 74 -14.53 18.18 10.21
CA SER A 74 -13.77 18.38 11.43
C SER A 74 -12.27 18.31 11.17
N SER A 75 -11.46 18.91 12.04
CA SER A 75 -10.00 18.95 11.87
C SER A 75 -9.27 18.87 13.20
N ALA A 76 -8.01 18.45 13.12
CA ALA A 76 -7.05 18.49 14.21
C ALA A 76 -5.71 19.03 13.72
N VAL A 77 -5.01 19.74 14.60
CA VAL A 77 -3.63 20.17 14.41
C VAL A 77 -2.77 19.46 15.45
N VAL A 78 -1.61 18.99 15.02
CA VAL A 78 -0.59 18.44 15.91
C VAL A 78 0.77 19.00 15.53
N ARG A 79 1.50 19.56 16.49
CA ARG A 79 2.88 20.01 16.30
C ARG A 79 3.85 18.89 16.62
N PHE A 80 5.03 18.94 16.05
CA PHE A 80 6.12 18.00 16.37
C PHE A 80 6.47 18.00 17.86
N SER A 81 6.37 19.16 18.52
CA SER A 81 6.59 19.32 19.96
C SER A 81 5.51 18.66 20.83
N ASP A 82 4.34 18.38 20.27
CA ASP A 82 3.22 17.82 21.02
C ASP A 82 3.30 16.28 21.11
N PHE A 83 4.10 15.65 20.25
CA PHE A 83 4.31 14.20 20.28
C PHE A 83 5.04 13.78 21.55
N ALA A 84 4.71 12.58 22.04
CA ALA A 84 5.41 11.98 23.17
C ALA A 84 6.92 11.90 22.90
N THR A 85 7.74 12.10 23.94
CA THR A 85 9.20 12.04 23.84
C THR A 85 9.72 10.61 23.70
N GLN A 86 8.99 9.64 24.24
CA GLN A 86 9.33 8.22 24.16
C GLN A 86 8.81 7.64 22.84
N ALA A 87 9.72 7.03 22.08
CA ALA A 87 9.38 6.32 20.86
C ALA A 87 8.85 4.92 21.18
N GLU A 88 7.73 4.56 20.56
CA GLU A 88 7.03 3.30 20.80
C GLU A 88 7.15 2.36 19.59
N PRO A 89 7.21 1.04 19.78
CA PRO A 89 7.31 0.06 18.69
C PRO A 89 6.14 0.14 17.71
N THR A 90 6.44 -0.07 16.43
CA THR A 90 5.46 -0.22 15.34
C THR A 90 6.09 -1.04 14.22
N GLU A 91 5.30 -1.42 13.21
CA GLU A 91 5.82 -2.13 12.05
C GLU A 91 5.12 -1.72 10.75
N VAL A 92 5.79 -2.01 9.64
CA VAL A 92 5.19 -1.98 8.30
C VAL A 92 5.77 -3.17 7.54
N TRP A 93 4.91 -4.16 7.24
CA TRP A 93 5.25 -5.37 6.48
C TRP A 93 6.40 -6.19 7.09
N GLY A 94 6.37 -6.42 8.40
CA GLY A 94 7.40 -7.19 9.13
C GLY A 94 8.71 -6.43 9.36
N ASN A 95 8.82 -5.17 8.90
CA ASN A 95 9.92 -4.28 9.25
C ASN A 95 9.53 -3.53 10.53
N HIS A 96 10.23 -3.82 11.62
CA HIS A 96 9.97 -3.31 12.96
C HIS A 96 10.85 -2.11 13.27
N PHE A 97 10.25 -1.04 13.79
CA PHE A 97 10.93 0.21 14.10
C PHE A 97 10.11 0.97 15.16
N THR A 98 10.46 2.23 15.43
CA THR A 98 9.78 3.04 16.46
C THR A 98 9.23 4.33 15.90
N ALA A 99 8.20 4.87 16.57
CA ALA A 99 7.58 6.14 16.23
C ALA A 99 7.02 6.82 17.49
N LEU A 100 6.92 8.15 17.45
CA LEU A 100 6.33 8.96 18.51
C LEU A 100 4.81 9.00 18.35
N ILE A 101 4.08 9.00 19.47
CA ILE A 101 2.61 8.99 19.50
C ILE A 101 2.08 10.42 19.71
N ALA A 102 1.04 10.79 18.95
CA ALA A 102 0.37 12.08 19.07
C ALA A 102 -0.40 12.21 20.42
N PRO A 103 -0.75 13.44 20.84
CA PRO A 103 -1.55 13.67 22.05
C PRO A 103 -2.90 12.94 22.05
N ALA A 104 -3.41 12.65 23.25
CA ALA A 104 -4.69 11.97 23.45
C ALA A 104 -5.85 12.65 22.72
N ALA A 105 -5.90 14.00 22.68
CA ALA A 105 -6.96 14.74 21.99
C ALA A 105 -7.02 14.42 20.47
N VAL A 106 -5.85 14.33 19.81
CA VAL A 106 -5.75 13.98 18.39
C VAL A 106 -6.16 12.53 18.16
N ASN A 107 -5.71 11.63 19.03
CA ASN A 107 -6.03 10.20 18.96
C ASN A 107 -7.51 9.93 19.21
N GLN A 108 -8.14 10.60 20.18
CA GLN A 108 -9.58 10.51 20.45
C GLN A 108 -10.41 11.03 19.29
N TRP A 109 -10.00 12.15 18.69
CA TRP A 109 -10.65 12.69 17.49
C TRP A 109 -10.60 11.68 16.32
N LEU A 110 -9.43 11.10 16.02
CA LEU A 110 -9.31 10.05 15.01
C LEU A 110 -10.15 8.82 15.37
N SER A 111 -10.13 8.39 16.64
CA SER A 111 -10.88 7.22 17.12
C SER A 111 -12.39 7.38 16.91
N GLY A 112 -12.90 8.61 17.04
CA GLY A 112 -14.28 8.95 16.71
C GLY A 112 -14.66 8.68 15.25
N PHE A 113 -13.72 8.84 14.31
CA PHE A 113 -13.91 8.52 12.89
C PHE A 113 -13.74 7.03 12.61
N PHE A 114 -12.69 6.40 13.12
CA PHE A 114 -12.41 4.98 12.88
C PHE A 114 -13.31 4.03 13.67
N LYS A 115 -14.10 4.55 14.62
CA LYS A 115 -14.98 3.78 15.53
C LYS A 115 -14.23 2.70 16.30
N ARG A 116 -12.97 2.97 16.62
CA ARG A 116 -12.07 2.15 17.43
C ARG A 116 -10.90 2.99 17.90
N ASP A 117 -10.21 2.52 18.94
CA ASP A 117 -9.03 3.21 19.46
C ASP A 117 -7.88 3.15 18.44
N VAL A 118 -7.43 4.34 18.04
CA VAL A 118 -6.32 4.51 17.10
C VAL A 118 -5.35 5.57 17.58
N GLN A 119 -4.13 5.53 17.05
CA GLN A 119 -3.09 6.50 17.33
C GLN A 119 -2.54 7.08 16.03
N LEU A 120 -2.35 8.40 15.99
CA LEU A 120 -1.49 9.02 14.99
C LEU A 120 -0.05 8.90 15.46
N ARG A 121 0.82 8.41 14.58
CA ARG A 121 2.25 8.27 14.84
C ARG A 121 3.07 9.12 13.88
N TRP A 122 4.17 9.67 14.39
CA TRP A 122 5.20 10.37 13.64
C TRP A 122 6.53 9.66 13.82
N LEU A 123 7.32 9.52 12.75
CA LEU A 123 8.63 8.84 12.81
C LEU A 123 9.64 9.53 13.74
N GLY A 124 9.37 10.77 14.13
CA GLY A 124 10.34 11.60 14.86
C GLY A 124 11.38 12.21 13.93
N PRO A 125 12.36 12.93 14.50
CA PRO A 125 13.40 13.62 13.73
C PRO A 125 14.45 12.68 13.13
N GLN A 126 14.57 11.45 13.64
CA GLN A 126 15.54 10.46 13.18
C GLN A 126 14.84 9.18 12.73
N LEU A 127 15.00 8.83 11.46
CA LEU A 127 14.40 7.63 10.89
C LEU A 127 15.15 6.37 11.37
N THR A 128 14.44 5.46 12.03
CA THR A 128 15.03 4.18 12.49
C THR A 128 14.76 3.02 11.52
N ARG A 129 13.80 3.18 10.59
CA ARG A 129 13.47 2.18 9.57
C ARG A 129 14.39 2.26 8.34
N ARG A 130 14.68 1.12 7.71
CA ARG A 130 15.48 0.99 6.48
C ARG A 130 14.74 0.27 5.37
N VAL A 131 15.11 0.57 4.12
CA VAL A 131 14.66 -0.18 2.95
C VAL A 131 15.22 -1.61 3.01
N LYS A 132 14.37 -2.61 2.76
CA LYS A 132 14.79 -4.02 2.79
C LYS A 132 15.87 -4.26 1.73
N ARG A 133 16.99 -4.89 2.11
CA ARG A 133 18.20 -5.12 1.27
C ARG A 133 19.00 -3.85 0.94
N HIS A 134 18.68 -2.71 1.56
CA HIS A 134 19.42 -1.45 1.41
C HIS A 134 19.54 -0.78 2.79
N ASP A 135 20.35 -1.36 3.67
CA ASP A 135 20.42 -0.99 5.09
C ASP A 135 20.92 0.44 5.35
N ALA A 136 21.56 1.06 4.36
CA ALA A 136 21.99 2.46 4.41
C ALA A 136 20.87 3.45 4.05
N VAL A 137 19.74 3.00 3.49
CA VAL A 137 18.67 3.87 2.97
C VAL A 137 17.55 3.98 4.01
N PRO A 138 17.38 5.15 4.65
CA PRO A 138 16.26 5.38 5.56
C PRO A 138 14.93 5.31 4.82
N LEU A 139 13.89 4.85 5.52
CA LEU A 139 12.56 4.74 4.94
C LEU A 139 11.51 5.31 5.88
N SER A 140 10.56 6.06 5.32
CA SER A 140 9.42 6.56 6.06
C SER A 140 8.36 5.46 6.31
N PHE A 141 7.09 5.83 6.55
CA PHE A 141 5.99 4.86 6.56
C PHE A 141 5.59 4.38 5.14
N ALA A 142 6.36 4.72 4.09
CA ALA A 142 6.20 4.17 2.74
C ALA A 142 6.23 2.63 2.73
N ASP A 143 5.67 1.97 1.72
CA ASP A 143 5.53 0.51 1.76
C ASP A 143 6.88 -0.22 1.68
N GLY A 144 7.74 0.15 0.74
CA GLY A 144 9.04 -0.52 0.58
C GLY A 144 10.17 0.33 0.03
N TYR A 145 9.88 1.42 -0.68
CA TYR A 145 10.89 2.28 -1.28
C TYR A 145 10.53 3.76 -1.09
N PRO A 146 11.53 4.67 -1.08
CA PRO A 146 11.30 6.09 -0.83
C PRO A 146 10.52 6.82 -1.93
N TYR A 147 10.59 6.34 -3.17
CA TYR A 147 9.95 6.95 -4.33
C TYR A 147 9.22 5.93 -5.18
N LEU A 148 8.11 6.36 -5.76
CA LEU A 148 7.43 5.68 -6.85
C LEU A 148 7.33 6.61 -8.07
N LEU A 149 7.85 6.16 -9.20
CA LEU A 149 7.71 6.81 -10.50
C LEU A 149 6.61 6.14 -11.32
N ALA A 150 5.82 6.95 -12.02
CA ALA A 150 4.84 6.48 -12.99
C ALA A 150 4.88 7.30 -14.28
N ASN A 151 4.59 6.66 -15.41
CA ASN A 151 4.56 7.29 -16.72
C ASN A 151 3.11 7.56 -17.15
N GLU A 152 2.82 8.77 -17.60
CA GLU A 152 1.49 9.13 -18.11
C GLU A 152 1.08 8.32 -19.33
N ALA A 153 2.03 7.95 -20.19
CA ALA A 153 1.74 7.13 -21.37
C ALA A 153 1.28 5.72 -20.97
N SER A 154 1.91 5.14 -19.94
CA SER A 154 1.51 3.84 -19.36
C SER A 154 0.13 3.92 -18.70
N LEU A 155 -0.17 5.03 -18.01
CA LEU A 155 -1.52 5.25 -17.49
C LEU A 155 -2.55 5.34 -18.61
N ARG A 156 -2.26 6.06 -19.70
CA ARG A 156 -3.17 6.17 -20.86
C ARG A 156 -3.41 4.83 -21.53
N ASP A 157 -2.38 4.01 -21.72
CA ASP A 157 -2.54 2.65 -22.26
C ASP A 157 -3.41 1.78 -21.33
N LEU A 158 -3.23 1.89 -20.01
CA LEU A 158 -4.12 1.23 -19.05
C LEU A 158 -5.57 1.73 -19.15
N GLN A 159 -5.79 3.05 -19.24
CA GLN A 159 -7.12 3.65 -19.37
C GLN A 159 -7.85 3.20 -20.63
N GLN A 160 -7.12 2.98 -21.73
CA GLN A 160 -7.71 2.45 -22.97
C GLN A 160 -8.17 0.99 -22.85
N ARG A 161 -7.56 0.22 -21.95
CA ARG A 161 -7.88 -1.20 -21.70
C ARG A 161 -8.91 -1.39 -20.58
N CYS A 162 -9.01 -0.42 -19.66
CA CYS A 162 -9.81 -0.54 -18.46
C CYS A 162 -11.22 0.03 -18.68
N PRO A 163 -12.29 -0.74 -18.38
CA PRO A 163 -13.66 -0.23 -18.51
C PRO A 163 -14.02 0.82 -17.43
N ALA A 164 -13.25 0.89 -16.34
CA ALA A 164 -13.45 1.85 -15.27
C ALA A 164 -12.61 3.12 -15.49
N SER A 165 -13.04 4.23 -14.90
CA SER A 165 -12.20 5.43 -14.82
C SER A 165 -11.02 5.16 -13.90
N VAL A 166 -9.81 5.42 -14.40
CA VAL A 166 -8.55 5.22 -13.67
C VAL A 166 -7.81 6.54 -13.58
N SER A 167 -7.38 6.91 -12.37
CA SER A 167 -6.57 8.10 -12.11
C SER A 167 -5.18 7.71 -11.60
N ILE A 168 -4.17 8.57 -11.81
CA ILE A 168 -2.81 8.27 -11.37
C ILE A 168 -2.70 8.21 -9.83
N GLU A 169 -3.55 8.96 -9.14
CA GLU A 169 -3.59 9.08 -7.68
C GLU A 169 -3.94 7.74 -7.01
N GLN A 170 -4.64 6.84 -7.71
CA GLN A 170 -4.86 5.45 -7.27
C GLN A 170 -3.53 4.67 -7.13
N PHE A 171 -2.53 5.03 -7.94
CA PHE A 171 -1.20 4.42 -7.90
C PHE A 171 -0.28 5.06 -6.87
N ARG A 172 -0.63 6.25 -6.38
CA ARG A 172 0.11 7.04 -5.37
C ARG A 172 1.59 7.29 -5.70
N PRO A 173 1.96 7.60 -6.96
CA PRO A 173 3.35 7.93 -7.28
C PRO A 173 3.80 9.19 -6.55
N ASN A 174 5.11 9.34 -6.42
CA ASN A 174 5.73 10.61 -6.05
C ASN A 174 6.07 11.42 -7.30
N LEU A 175 6.55 10.73 -8.34
CA LEU A 175 7.07 11.31 -9.56
C LEU A 175 6.22 10.82 -10.72
N VAL A 176 5.63 11.74 -11.49
CA VAL A 176 4.94 11.39 -12.73
C VAL A 176 5.69 12.02 -13.90
N VAL A 177 5.98 11.21 -14.91
CA VAL A 177 6.73 11.64 -16.09
C VAL A 177 5.88 11.59 -17.35
N THR A 178 6.20 12.44 -18.30
CA THR A 178 5.58 12.49 -19.63
C THR A 178 6.64 12.57 -20.72
N GLY A 179 6.24 12.38 -21.97
CA GLY A 179 7.14 12.40 -23.14
C GLY A 179 7.88 11.08 -23.41
N ALA A 180 7.72 10.06 -22.57
CA ALA A 180 8.15 8.69 -22.84
C ALA A 180 7.03 7.88 -23.52
N ALA A 181 7.39 6.83 -24.27
CA ALA A 181 6.42 5.86 -24.77
C ALA A 181 5.80 5.05 -23.62
N ALA A 182 4.61 4.49 -23.82
CA ALA A 182 3.99 3.65 -22.80
C ALA A 182 4.92 2.47 -22.44
N TRP A 183 5.09 2.24 -21.14
CA TRP A 183 5.90 1.17 -20.54
C TRP A 183 7.42 1.29 -20.75
N ASP A 184 7.90 2.37 -21.36
CA ASP A 184 9.35 2.58 -21.58
C ASP A 184 10.15 2.59 -20.27
N GLU A 185 9.52 3.03 -19.17
CA GLU A 185 10.09 3.09 -17.83
C GLU A 185 10.54 1.73 -17.28
N ASP A 186 10.01 0.63 -17.81
CA ASP A 186 10.39 -0.72 -17.37
C ASP A 186 11.85 -1.08 -17.70
N SER A 187 12.43 -0.39 -18.70
CA SER A 187 13.82 -0.59 -19.12
C SER A 187 14.81 0.33 -18.39
N TRP A 188 14.34 1.32 -17.65
CA TRP A 188 15.22 2.31 -17.02
C TRP A 188 15.93 1.67 -15.82
N LYS A 189 17.22 1.99 -15.64
CA LYS A 189 18.03 1.53 -14.50
C LYS A 189 18.59 2.68 -13.67
N VAL A 190 19.00 3.75 -14.34
CA VAL A 190 19.45 4.98 -13.68
C VAL A 190 18.87 6.15 -14.45
N ILE A 191 18.24 7.07 -13.74
CA ILE A 191 17.70 8.32 -14.30
C ILE A 191 18.19 9.52 -13.51
N ARG A 192 18.17 10.69 -14.14
CA ARG A 192 18.43 11.98 -13.50
C ARG A 192 17.23 12.89 -13.72
N ILE A 193 16.77 13.55 -12.65
CA ILE A 193 15.70 14.56 -12.69
C ILE A 193 16.26 15.83 -12.08
N GLY A 194 16.44 16.86 -12.89
CA GLY A 194 17.23 18.03 -12.49
C GLY A 194 18.65 17.60 -12.07
N GLU A 195 19.02 17.84 -10.82
CA GLU A 195 20.34 17.48 -10.27
C GLU A 195 20.33 16.14 -9.50
N VAL A 196 19.16 15.52 -9.31
CA VAL A 196 19.02 14.32 -8.47
C VAL A 196 19.06 13.07 -9.33
N VAL A 197 19.99 12.17 -8.99
CA VAL A 197 20.15 10.88 -9.66
C VAL A 197 19.42 9.79 -8.86
N PHE A 198 18.67 8.96 -9.57
CA PHE A 198 17.89 7.87 -9.01
C PHE A 198 18.29 6.53 -9.60
N ASP A 199 18.44 5.53 -8.73
CA ASP A 199 18.45 4.12 -9.09
C ASP A 199 17.02 3.61 -9.21
N VAL A 200 16.71 2.99 -10.36
CA VAL A 200 15.45 2.29 -10.59
C VAL A 200 15.57 0.89 -9.97
N ALA A 201 15.12 0.77 -8.73
CA ALA A 201 15.37 -0.41 -7.90
C ALA A 201 14.59 -1.63 -8.37
N LYS A 202 13.28 -1.49 -8.63
CA LYS A 202 12.42 -2.56 -9.16
C LYS A 202 11.04 -2.07 -9.59
N PRO A 203 10.32 -2.84 -10.44
CA PRO A 203 8.90 -2.64 -10.69
C PRO A 203 8.07 -2.62 -9.40
N CYS A 204 7.00 -1.83 -9.41
CA CYS A 204 6.09 -1.68 -8.28
C CYS A 204 4.89 -2.61 -8.40
N SER A 205 4.92 -3.70 -7.62
CA SER A 205 3.79 -4.64 -7.49
C SER A 205 2.59 -3.93 -6.87
N ARG A 206 1.43 -4.07 -7.54
CA ARG A 206 0.18 -3.40 -7.19
C ARG A 206 -0.69 -4.31 -6.36
N CYS A 207 -1.40 -3.69 -5.42
CA CYS A 207 -2.33 -4.37 -4.53
C CYS A 207 -3.72 -3.74 -4.64
N ILE A 208 -4.67 -4.27 -3.86
CA ILE A 208 -6.06 -3.81 -3.81
C ILE A 208 -6.22 -2.31 -3.55
N PHE A 209 -5.21 -1.62 -3.01
CA PHE A 209 -5.26 -0.16 -2.84
C PHE A 209 -5.57 0.55 -4.17
N THR A 210 -5.05 0.06 -5.30
CA THR A 210 -5.29 0.72 -6.59
C THR A 210 -6.76 0.75 -6.97
N THR A 211 -7.61 -0.10 -6.39
CA THR A 211 -9.04 -0.12 -6.68
C THR A 211 -9.83 0.90 -5.85
N VAL A 212 -9.20 1.55 -4.87
CA VAL A 212 -9.84 2.55 -4.03
C VAL A 212 -9.93 3.88 -4.79
N SER A 213 -11.15 4.37 -5.01
CA SER A 213 -11.41 5.70 -5.56
C SER A 213 -10.92 6.78 -4.56
N PRO A 214 -9.99 7.67 -4.95
CA PRO A 214 -9.51 8.75 -4.07
C PRO A 214 -10.58 9.78 -3.70
N GLU A 215 -11.62 9.90 -4.53
CA GLU A 215 -12.75 10.82 -4.30
C GLU A 215 -13.80 10.19 -3.38
N ARG A 216 -14.20 8.95 -3.68
CA ARG A 216 -15.30 8.28 -2.97
C ARG A 216 -14.86 7.51 -1.74
N GLY A 217 -13.58 7.15 -1.65
CA GLY A 217 -13.04 6.31 -0.59
C GLY A 217 -13.66 4.91 -0.59
N GLN A 218 -13.94 4.35 -1.76
CA GLN A 218 -14.57 3.03 -1.92
C GLN A 218 -13.76 2.22 -2.93
N LYS A 219 -13.64 0.92 -2.68
CA LYS A 219 -13.04 -0.03 -3.64
C LYS A 219 -13.98 -0.18 -4.83
N HIS A 220 -13.42 -0.28 -6.03
CA HIS A 220 -14.21 -0.60 -7.22
C HIS A 220 -14.80 -2.01 -7.07
N PRO A 221 -16.11 -2.21 -7.29
CA PRO A 221 -16.78 -3.49 -7.03
C PRO A 221 -16.21 -4.63 -7.89
N ALA A 222 -15.80 -4.33 -9.12
CA ALA A 222 -15.16 -5.29 -10.03
C ALA A 222 -13.64 -5.40 -9.87
N GLY A 223 -13.03 -4.80 -8.82
CA GLY A 223 -11.58 -4.88 -8.60
C GLY A 223 -10.71 -4.09 -9.59
N GLU A 224 -11.30 -3.17 -10.36
CA GLU A 224 -10.56 -2.34 -11.32
C GLU A 224 -9.76 -1.22 -10.63
N PRO A 225 -8.58 -0.83 -11.15
CA PRO A 225 -7.95 -1.28 -12.39
C PRO A 225 -7.07 -2.53 -12.24
N LEU A 226 -7.05 -3.15 -11.06
CA LEU A 226 -6.16 -4.27 -10.78
C LEU A 226 -6.51 -5.49 -11.64
N GLU A 227 -7.80 -5.76 -11.88
CA GLU A 227 -8.23 -6.83 -12.79
C GLU A 227 -7.77 -6.58 -14.24
N THR A 228 -7.90 -5.36 -14.75
CA THR A 228 -7.35 -5.02 -16.07
C THR A 228 -5.83 -5.22 -16.12
N LEU A 229 -5.09 -4.75 -15.11
CA LEU A 229 -3.64 -4.93 -15.05
C LEU A 229 -3.23 -6.40 -15.08
N LYS A 230 -3.91 -7.28 -14.35
CA LYS A 230 -3.60 -8.73 -14.35
C LYS A 230 -3.58 -9.33 -15.77
N ARG A 231 -4.39 -8.82 -16.69
CA ARG A 231 -4.51 -9.36 -18.06
C ARG A 231 -3.30 -9.10 -18.94
N PHE A 232 -2.38 -8.20 -18.56
CA PHE A 232 -1.22 -7.89 -19.40
C PHE A 232 0.04 -7.41 -18.66
N ARG A 233 -0.07 -7.15 -17.35
CA ARG A 233 1.02 -6.68 -16.47
C ARG A 233 1.36 -7.68 -15.39
N THR A 234 0.99 -8.94 -15.56
CA THR A 234 1.43 -10.02 -14.67
C THR A 234 2.83 -10.44 -15.07
N ALA A 235 3.76 -10.30 -14.15
CA ALA A 235 5.16 -10.65 -14.29
C ALA A 235 5.31 -12.18 -14.48
N LEU A 236 5.96 -12.60 -15.56
CA LEU A 236 6.11 -14.03 -15.87
C LEU A 236 7.04 -14.79 -14.93
N ASP A 237 7.93 -14.07 -14.23
CA ASP A 237 8.93 -14.66 -13.32
C ASP A 237 8.37 -14.93 -11.92
N ASN A 238 7.41 -14.13 -11.44
CA ASN A 238 6.95 -14.19 -10.05
C ASN A 238 5.45 -13.95 -9.85
N GLY A 239 4.68 -13.66 -10.91
CA GLY A 239 3.23 -13.43 -10.84
C GLY A 239 2.80 -12.08 -10.26
N ASP A 240 3.74 -11.18 -9.94
CA ASP A 240 3.40 -9.83 -9.48
C ASP A 240 2.68 -9.03 -10.57
N VAL A 241 1.69 -8.24 -10.20
CA VAL A 241 0.99 -7.33 -11.13
C VAL A 241 1.62 -5.94 -11.01
N ASP A 242 2.40 -5.50 -11.99
CA ASP A 242 3.26 -4.32 -11.85
C ASP A 242 2.74 -3.06 -12.57
N PHE A 243 2.84 -1.91 -11.91
CA PHE A 243 2.65 -0.60 -12.52
C PHE A 243 3.51 0.47 -11.82
N GLY A 244 4.33 1.17 -12.59
CA GLY A 244 5.31 2.13 -12.08
C GLY A 244 6.58 1.47 -11.52
N GLN A 245 7.56 2.30 -11.18
CA GLN A 245 8.91 1.88 -10.80
C GLN A 245 9.30 2.46 -9.43
N ASN A 246 9.80 1.61 -8.53
CA ASN A 246 10.32 2.05 -7.24
C ASN A 246 11.74 2.59 -7.41
N LEU A 247 12.03 3.75 -6.83
CA LEU A 247 13.35 4.39 -6.95
C LEU A 247 14.01 4.64 -5.60
N ILE A 248 15.34 4.79 -5.63
CA ILE A 248 16.18 5.26 -4.53
C ILE A 248 17.03 6.42 -5.06
N ALA A 249 17.06 7.55 -4.36
CA ALA A 249 17.91 8.68 -4.72
C ALA A 249 19.36 8.43 -4.27
N ARG A 250 20.34 8.79 -5.11
CA ARG A 250 21.78 8.70 -4.79
C ARG A 250 22.30 9.94 -4.06
N ASN A 251 21.65 11.07 -4.30
CA ASN A 251 21.97 12.38 -3.74
C ASN A 251 20.67 13.12 -3.41
N SER A 252 20.81 14.31 -2.84
CA SER A 252 19.69 15.18 -2.53
C SER A 252 19.69 16.45 -3.38
N GLY A 253 18.53 17.07 -3.51
CA GLY A 253 18.35 18.28 -4.30
C GLY A 253 16.89 18.66 -4.47
N VAL A 254 16.63 19.87 -4.98
CA VAL A 254 15.27 20.32 -5.29
C VAL A 254 14.92 19.92 -6.71
N ILE A 255 13.86 19.14 -6.87
CA ILE A 255 13.26 18.80 -8.16
C ILE A 255 11.96 19.57 -8.36
N ARG A 256 11.63 19.89 -9.61
CA ARG A 256 10.49 20.72 -10.00
C ARG A 256 9.69 20.07 -11.11
N VAL A 257 8.39 20.32 -11.11
CA VAL A 257 7.57 20.04 -12.30
C VAL A 257 8.14 20.83 -13.48
N GLY A 258 8.36 20.13 -14.59
CA GLY A 258 9.02 20.66 -15.78
C GLY A 258 10.49 20.27 -15.91
N ASP A 259 11.14 19.76 -14.85
CA ASP A 259 12.53 19.30 -14.94
C ASP A 259 12.66 18.19 -15.99
N GLU A 260 13.76 18.24 -16.75
CA GLU A 260 14.12 17.18 -17.68
C GLU A 260 14.41 15.89 -16.92
N VAL A 261 13.96 14.78 -17.50
CA VAL A 261 14.26 13.42 -17.04
C VAL A 261 15.21 12.78 -18.04
N GLU A 262 16.46 12.66 -17.66
CA GLU A 262 17.48 12.01 -18.47
C GLU A 262 17.63 10.54 -18.08
N ILE A 263 17.57 9.65 -19.06
CA ILE A 263 17.78 8.22 -18.86
C ILE A 263 19.27 7.92 -19.02
N LEU A 264 19.99 7.81 -17.90
CA LEU A 264 21.44 7.60 -17.88
C LEU A 264 21.83 6.16 -18.21
N THR A 265 21.01 5.19 -17.81
CA THR A 265 21.27 3.77 -18.07
C THR A 265 19.98 3.01 -18.27
N ARG A 266 19.97 2.14 -19.28
CA ARG A 266 18.90 1.19 -19.58
C ARG A 266 19.38 -0.24 -19.36
N GLY A 267 18.43 -1.14 -19.19
CA GLY A 267 18.66 -2.58 -19.10
C GLY A 267 17.42 -3.35 -19.53
N PRO A 268 17.45 -4.69 -19.43
CA PRO A 268 16.30 -5.51 -19.80
C PRO A 268 15.09 -5.12 -18.93
N ALA A 269 13.96 -4.96 -19.61
CA ALA A 269 12.65 -4.85 -18.99
C ALA A 269 12.19 -6.23 -18.53
N LYS A 270 11.34 -6.25 -17.49
CA LYS A 270 10.71 -7.49 -17.06
C LYS A 270 9.71 -7.95 -18.13
N ALA A 271 9.62 -9.26 -18.34
CA ALA A 271 8.62 -9.85 -19.23
C ALA A 271 7.25 -9.94 -18.53
N TYR A 272 6.22 -9.47 -19.22
CA TYR A 272 4.84 -9.44 -18.74
C TYR A 272 3.92 -10.21 -19.69
N GLY A 273 2.85 -10.76 -19.13
CA GLY A 273 1.80 -11.40 -19.90
C GLY A 273 0.45 -11.32 -19.20
N ALA A 274 -0.53 -12.02 -19.77
CA ALA A 274 -1.77 -12.29 -19.07
C ALA A 274 -1.47 -13.22 -17.88
N GLY A 275 -1.89 -12.81 -16.69
CA GLY A 275 -1.99 -13.74 -15.58
C GLY A 275 -2.97 -14.84 -15.97
N GLU A 276 -2.73 -16.05 -15.48
CA GLU A 276 -3.71 -17.13 -15.63
C GLU A 276 -5.08 -16.62 -15.18
N SER A 277 -6.11 -16.81 -16.00
CA SER A 277 -7.46 -16.46 -15.62
C SER A 277 -7.79 -17.21 -14.34
N ASP A 278 -8.01 -16.44 -13.26
CA ASP A 278 -8.82 -16.89 -12.15
C ASP A 278 -10.24 -17.07 -12.73
N ASP A 279 -10.50 -18.18 -13.43
CA ASP A 279 -11.84 -18.80 -13.49
C ASP A 279 -12.16 -19.26 -12.06
N THR A 280 -12.21 -18.31 -11.14
CA THR A 280 -12.77 -18.53 -9.83
C THR A 280 -14.25 -18.60 -10.10
N PRO A 281 -14.90 -19.77 -9.90
CA PRO A 281 -16.34 -19.83 -10.01
C PRO A 281 -16.92 -18.72 -9.13
N ALA A 282 -17.95 -18.03 -9.64
CA ALA A 282 -18.69 -17.06 -8.85
C ALA A 282 -19.00 -17.71 -7.48
N PRO A 283 -18.81 -16.99 -6.36
CA PRO A 283 -19.06 -17.56 -5.06
C PRO A 283 -20.47 -18.16 -5.06
N GLU A 284 -20.57 -19.48 -4.86
CA GLU A 284 -21.85 -20.12 -4.68
C GLU A 284 -22.57 -19.40 -3.55
N ALA A 285 -23.79 -18.94 -3.80
CA ALA A 285 -24.61 -18.25 -2.82
C ALA A 285 -24.97 -19.25 -1.70
N GLN A 286 -24.07 -19.41 -0.73
CA GLN A 286 -24.30 -20.20 0.46
C GLN A 286 -25.13 -19.39 1.44
N GLN A 287 -26.11 -20.03 2.08
CA GLN A 287 -26.82 -19.42 3.20
C GLN A 287 -25.80 -19.02 4.28
N GLN A 288 -25.99 -17.82 4.82
CA GLN A 288 -25.15 -17.29 5.87
C GLN A 288 -25.19 -18.24 7.07
N ALA A 289 -24.01 -18.77 7.44
CA ALA A 289 -23.85 -19.72 8.53
C ALA A 289 -22.68 -19.32 9.41
N THR A 290 -22.78 -19.64 10.69
CA THR A 290 -21.67 -19.56 11.62
C THR A 290 -20.82 -20.83 11.53
N VAL A 291 -19.52 -20.68 11.71
CA VAL A 291 -18.57 -21.79 11.74
C VAL A 291 -17.70 -21.70 12.98
N ALA A 292 -17.24 -22.84 13.51
CA ALA A 292 -16.22 -22.85 14.55
C ALA A 292 -14.83 -22.72 13.90
N ILE A 293 -14.01 -21.79 14.36
CA ILE A 293 -12.63 -21.64 13.91
C ILE A 293 -11.72 -21.82 15.13
N GLU A 294 -10.76 -22.72 15.02
CA GLU A 294 -9.72 -22.98 16.01
C GLU A 294 -8.38 -22.49 15.45
N TRP A 295 -7.69 -21.64 16.21
CA TRP A 295 -6.34 -21.17 15.91
C TRP A 295 -5.44 -21.40 17.12
N GLN A 296 -4.43 -22.25 16.99
CA GLN A 296 -3.50 -22.58 18.09
C GLN A 296 -4.21 -22.97 19.40
N GLY A 297 -5.30 -23.75 19.32
CA GLY A 297 -6.09 -24.18 20.47
C GLY A 297 -7.09 -23.14 21.00
N GLN A 298 -7.12 -21.91 20.46
CA GLN A 298 -8.15 -20.92 20.75
C GLN A 298 -9.30 -21.06 19.77
N GLN A 299 -10.49 -21.39 20.28
CA GLN A 299 -11.70 -21.54 19.48
C GLN A 299 -12.56 -20.27 19.54
N PHE A 300 -13.07 -19.83 18.38
CA PHE A 300 -14.01 -18.73 18.27
C PHE A 300 -15.06 -18.99 17.19
N THR A 301 -16.14 -18.20 17.21
CA THR A 301 -17.22 -18.29 16.22
C THR A 301 -16.95 -17.35 15.05
N GLY A 302 -16.75 -17.93 13.88
CA GLY A 302 -16.65 -17.23 12.60
C GLY A 302 -17.90 -17.38 11.74
N ASN A 303 -17.78 -17.06 10.46
CA ASN A 303 -18.83 -17.19 9.45
C ASN A 303 -18.27 -17.61 8.07
N ASN A 304 -19.18 -18.02 7.19
CA ASN A 304 -18.88 -18.39 5.80
C ASN A 304 -19.00 -17.22 4.80
N GLN A 305 -18.89 -15.97 5.25
CA GLN A 305 -19.05 -14.77 4.41
C GLN A 305 -17.78 -13.91 4.35
N GLN A 306 -16.94 -13.95 5.39
CA GLN A 306 -15.72 -13.16 5.51
C GLN A 306 -14.47 -14.01 5.26
N VAL A 307 -13.41 -13.40 4.73
CA VAL A 307 -12.12 -14.09 4.59
C VAL A 307 -11.50 -14.38 5.95
N LEU A 308 -10.78 -15.48 6.05
CA LEU A 308 -10.11 -15.94 7.27
C LEU A 308 -9.23 -14.88 7.92
N LEU A 309 -8.49 -14.11 7.12
CA LEU A 309 -7.63 -13.05 7.65
C LEU A 309 -8.41 -12.02 8.47
N GLU A 310 -9.58 -11.57 7.98
CA GLU A 310 -10.39 -10.59 8.70
C GLU A 310 -10.99 -11.17 9.98
N GLN A 311 -11.40 -12.44 9.93
CA GLN A 311 -11.97 -13.12 11.10
C GLN A 311 -10.92 -13.36 12.19
N LEU A 312 -9.68 -13.73 11.82
CA LEU A 312 -8.56 -13.87 12.74
C LEU A 312 -8.20 -12.51 13.39
N GLU A 313 -8.14 -11.45 12.59
CA GLU A 313 -7.86 -10.09 13.08
C GLU A 313 -8.91 -9.59 14.08
N GLN A 314 -10.19 -9.91 13.87
CA GLN A 314 -11.27 -9.56 14.81
C GLN A 314 -11.12 -10.24 16.18
N GLN A 315 -10.38 -11.35 16.25
CA GLN A 315 -10.06 -12.05 17.49
C GLN A 315 -8.69 -11.65 18.07
N GLY A 316 -8.04 -10.64 17.49
CA GLY A 316 -6.69 -10.21 17.88
C GLY A 316 -5.57 -11.15 17.41
N ILE A 317 -5.88 -12.14 16.57
CA ILE A 317 -4.88 -13.07 16.02
C ILE A 317 -4.21 -12.42 14.81
N ARG A 318 -2.88 -12.31 14.88
CA ARG A 318 -2.07 -11.66 13.84
C ARG A 318 -1.43 -12.67 12.90
N VAL A 319 -1.90 -12.68 11.66
CA VAL A 319 -1.24 -13.36 10.54
C VAL A 319 -0.55 -12.29 9.69
N PRO A 320 0.72 -12.46 9.27
CA PRO A 320 1.35 -11.50 8.36
C PRO A 320 0.52 -11.34 7.09
N TYR A 321 0.40 -10.15 6.51
CA TYR A 321 -0.24 -9.97 5.21
C TYR A 321 0.38 -8.81 4.47
N SER A 322 0.12 -8.70 3.17
CA SER A 322 0.55 -7.54 2.37
C SER A 322 -0.56 -7.06 1.43
N CYS A 323 -0.94 -7.87 0.44
CA CYS A 323 -1.85 -7.43 -0.60
C CYS A 323 -3.35 -7.49 -0.24
N ARG A 324 -3.74 -8.34 0.72
CA ARG A 324 -5.14 -8.72 1.03
C ARG A 324 -5.98 -9.15 -0.19
N ALA A 325 -5.30 -9.67 -1.20
CA ALA A 325 -5.90 -10.05 -2.48
C ALA A 325 -5.37 -11.41 -2.96
N GLY A 326 -4.70 -12.20 -2.11
CA GLY A 326 -4.22 -13.53 -2.48
C GLY A 326 -3.09 -13.57 -3.53
N ILE A 327 -2.37 -12.47 -3.74
CA ILE A 327 -1.29 -12.39 -4.76
C ILE A 327 0.10 -12.48 -4.09
N CYS A 328 0.33 -11.73 -3.01
CA CYS A 328 1.68 -11.62 -2.41
C CYS A 328 2.15 -12.82 -1.60
N GLY A 329 1.26 -13.76 -1.25
CA GLY A 329 1.59 -14.91 -0.39
C GLY A 329 1.94 -14.60 1.08
N SER A 330 2.01 -13.34 1.53
CA SER A 330 2.33 -13.01 2.93
C SER A 330 1.36 -13.59 3.97
N CYS A 331 0.10 -13.83 3.60
CA CYS A 331 -0.97 -14.34 4.46
C CYS A 331 -1.07 -15.87 4.51
N ARG A 332 0.03 -16.57 4.21
CA ARG A 332 0.09 -18.04 4.25
C ARG A 332 -0.07 -18.53 5.69
N ILE A 333 -0.97 -19.49 5.86
CA ILE A 333 -1.21 -20.25 7.09
C ILE A 333 -1.49 -21.71 6.71
N ARG A 334 -1.49 -22.62 7.69
CA ARG A 334 -1.80 -24.04 7.46
C ARG A 334 -3.24 -24.37 7.87
N LEU A 335 -3.95 -25.04 6.97
CA LEU A 335 -5.26 -25.66 7.23
C LEU A 335 -5.02 -27.10 7.69
N GLU A 336 -5.27 -27.37 8.97
CA GLU A 336 -5.08 -28.69 9.57
C GLU A 336 -6.34 -29.56 9.45
N GLU A 337 -7.52 -28.97 9.69
CA GLU A 337 -8.82 -29.64 9.56
C GLU A 337 -9.85 -28.69 8.94
N GLY A 338 -10.80 -29.27 8.20
CA GLY A 338 -11.94 -28.55 7.60
C GLY A 338 -11.75 -28.15 6.15
N GLU A 339 -12.74 -27.43 5.61
CA GLU A 339 -12.77 -26.97 4.22
C GLU A 339 -12.93 -25.46 4.13
N VAL A 340 -12.20 -24.85 3.18
CA VAL A 340 -12.35 -23.44 2.82
C VAL A 340 -12.80 -23.30 1.38
N SER A 341 -13.58 -22.26 1.13
CA SER A 341 -13.92 -21.77 -0.21
C SER A 341 -12.85 -20.75 -0.64
N PRO A 342 -11.98 -21.08 -1.61
CA PRO A 342 -10.99 -20.14 -2.10
C PRO A 342 -11.64 -19.08 -2.99
N LEU A 343 -11.26 -17.82 -2.77
CA LEU A 343 -11.61 -16.69 -3.64
C LEU A 343 -10.68 -16.56 -4.85
N LYS A 344 -9.63 -17.40 -4.93
CA LYS A 344 -8.64 -17.47 -6.01
C LYS A 344 -8.09 -18.87 -6.17
N LYS A 345 -7.76 -19.29 -7.40
CA LYS A 345 -7.25 -20.66 -7.66
C LYS A 345 -5.98 -20.99 -6.86
N ASN A 346 -5.10 -20.01 -6.69
CA ASN A 346 -3.83 -20.15 -5.98
C ASN A 346 -3.93 -19.95 -4.45
N ALA A 347 -5.14 -19.75 -3.90
CA ALA A 347 -5.33 -19.51 -2.48
C ALA A 347 -5.19 -20.77 -1.63
N VAL A 348 -5.25 -21.96 -2.22
CA VAL A 348 -5.07 -23.25 -1.55
C VAL A 348 -3.98 -24.03 -2.28
N ALA A 349 -2.92 -24.41 -1.56
CA ALA A 349 -1.87 -25.30 -2.05
C ALA A 349 -2.17 -26.75 -1.65
N GLY A 350 -1.65 -27.71 -2.42
CA GLY A 350 -1.88 -29.14 -2.20
C GLY A 350 -1.26 -29.72 -0.92
N ASP A 351 -0.45 -28.93 -0.20
CA ASP A 351 0.22 -29.33 1.05
C ASP A 351 -0.55 -28.88 2.32
N GLY A 352 -1.76 -28.34 2.15
CA GLY A 352 -2.57 -27.78 3.24
C GLY A 352 -2.28 -26.31 3.54
N THR A 353 -1.35 -25.67 2.82
CA THR A 353 -1.12 -24.22 2.95
C THR A 353 -2.24 -23.44 2.28
N ILE A 354 -2.80 -22.45 2.96
CA ILE A 354 -3.83 -21.55 2.42
C ILE A 354 -3.46 -20.08 2.58
N LEU A 355 -4.04 -19.22 1.75
CA LEU A 355 -3.94 -17.77 1.87
C LEU A 355 -5.13 -17.26 2.70
N ALA A 356 -4.90 -16.93 3.97
CA ALA A 356 -5.95 -16.45 4.89
C ALA A 356 -6.74 -15.27 4.31
N CYS A 357 -6.08 -14.43 3.52
CA CYS A 357 -6.67 -13.26 2.88
C CYS A 357 -7.50 -13.55 1.61
N SER A 358 -7.63 -14.81 1.21
CA SER A 358 -8.40 -15.23 0.03
C SER A 358 -9.07 -16.59 0.21
N CYS A 359 -9.31 -17.00 1.45
CA CYS A 359 -10.06 -18.20 1.79
C CYS A 359 -11.19 -17.83 2.77
N VAL A 360 -12.41 -18.29 2.48
CA VAL A 360 -13.59 -18.15 3.35
C VAL A 360 -13.89 -19.53 3.96
N PRO A 361 -14.20 -19.65 5.25
CA PRO A 361 -14.57 -20.94 5.84
C PRO A 361 -15.82 -21.55 5.21
N LYS A 362 -15.78 -22.86 4.92
CA LYS A 362 -16.95 -23.64 4.48
C LYS A 362 -17.46 -24.56 5.59
N THR A 363 -16.57 -25.11 6.40
CA THR A 363 -16.89 -25.92 7.59
C THR A 363 -16.22 -25.36 8.84
N ALA A 364 -16.34 -26.06 9.97
CA ALA A 364 -15.45 -25.82 11.10
C ALA A 364 -13.99 -26.06 10.68
N LEU A 365 -13.08 -25.22 11.18
CA LEU A 365 -11.67 -25.20 10.78
C LEU A 365 -10.73 -25.35 11.98
N ARG A 366 -9.63 -26.08 11.79
CA ARG A 366 -8.43 -25.98 12.64
C ARG A 366 -7.28 -25.42 11.83
N LEU A 367 -6.67 -24.35 12.34
CA LEU A 367 -5.66 -23.55 11.66
C LEU A 367 -4.39 -23.44 12.50
N ALA A 368 -3.25 -23.43 11.81
CA ALA A 368 -1.93 -23.20 12.38
C ALA A 368 -1.17 -22.12 11.59
N PRO A 369 -0.16 -21.46 12.21
CA PRO A 369 0.66 -20.43 11.56
C PRO A 369 1.29 -20.82 10.23
#